data_AF-A0A101HQ15-F1
#
_entry.id   AF-A0A101HQ15-F1
#
_cell.length_a   1.000
_cell.length_b   1.000
_cell.length_c   1.000
_cell.angle_alpha   90.00
_cell.angle_beta   90.00
_cell.angle_gamma   90.00
#
_symmetry.space_group_name_H-M   'P 1'
#
loop_
_entity.id
_entity.type
_entity.pdbx_description
1 polymer ?
#
loop_
_entity_poly.entity_id
_entity_poly.type
_entity_poly.pdbx_seq_one_letter_code
_entity_poly.pdbx_strand_id
1 'polypeptide(L)'
;KLDFERIAEFSLIEQLKGSVSFPVFLEIDDEAKRFWENYCEVLITNPPIEAKFEYIAKRKQAVRNLAPYVVNVRVFFYPGAKKYTLPDIQHGFCYVASDDLEYYYDTKTGLKSNEESLFL
;
A
#
# COMPACT_ATOMS: atom_id res chain seq x y z
N LYS A 1 3.68 36.38 22.77
CA LYS A 1 4.37 35.20 23.36
C LYS A 1 3.90 33.99 22.55
N LEU A 2 4.80 33.23 21.92
CA LEU A 2 4.41 32.06 21.12
C LEU A 2 3.88 30.99 22.08
N ASP A 3 2.69 30.45 21.79
CA ASP A 3 2.01 29.48 22.63
C ASP A 3 2.39 28.06 22.17
N PHE A 4 3.45 27.52 22.79
CA PHE A 4 4.05 26.24 22.40
C PHE A 4 3.16 25.04 22.71
N GLU A 5 2.17 25.18 23.61
CA GLU A 5 1.22 24.10 23.92
C GLU A 5 0.31 23.81 22.72
N ARG A 6 -0.13 24.86 22.01
CA ARG A 6 -0.94 24.75 20.78
C ARG A 6 -0.17 24.21 19.57
N ILE A 7 1.16 24.32 19.55
CA ILE A 7 1.99 23.77 18.48
C ILE A 7 2.09 22.23 18.61
N ALA A 8 2.06 21.70 19.83
CA ALA A 8 2.05 20.26 20.07
C ALA A 8 0.72 19.59 19.68
N GLU A 9 -0.37 20.36 19.60
CA GLU A 9 -1.68 19.91 19.09
C GLU A 9 -1.74 19.80 17.56
N PHE A 10 -0.69 20.26 16.86
CA PHE A 10 -0.60 20.17 15.41
C PHE A 10 -0.38 18.72 14.98
N SER A 11 -1.46 18.00 14.74
CA SER A 11 -1.44 16.72 14.04
C SER A 11 -1.41 16.99 12.53
N LEU A 12 -0.53 16.31 11.80
CA LEU A 12 -0.60 16.21 10.33
C LEU A 12 -2.04 15.91 9.96
N ILE A 13 -2.65 16.75 9.10
CA ILE A 13 -4.04 16.71 8.61
C ILE A 13 -4.55 15.27 8.64
N GLU A 14 -5.12 14.95 9.80
CA GLU A 14 -5.75 13.73 10.26
C GLU A 14 -5.40 12.44 9.49
N GLN A 15 -4.67 11.54 10.17
CA GLN A 15 -5.16 10.16 10.22
C GLN A 15 -6.63 10.26 10.69
N LEU A 16 -7.57 10.35 9.73
CA LEU A 16 -9.00 10.47 10.01
C LEU A 16 -9.33 9.36 11.01
N LYS A 17 -9.71 9.75 12.23
CA LYS A 17 -9.96 8.81 13.33
C LYS A 17 -10.93 7.75 12.83
N GLY A 18 -10.55 6.48 12.97
CA GLY A 18 -11.34 5.37 12.43
C GLY A 18 -11.09 5.06 10.95
N SER A 19 -9.91 5.39 10.40
CA SER A 19 -9.49 4.95 9.07
C SER A 19 -8.03 4.49 9.03
N VAL A 20 -7.71 3.56 8.12
CA VAL A 20 -6.34 3.10 7.84
C VAL A 20 -6.14 3.11 6.33
N SER A 21 -4.97 3.55 5.88
CA SER A 21 -4.57 3.46 4.47
C SER A 21 -3.76 2.20 4.23
N PHE A 22 -4.21 1.35 3.31
CA PHE A 22 -3.54 0.14 2.90
C PHE A 22 -2.89 0.35 1.53
N PRO A 23 -1.57 0.14 1.38
CA PRO A 23 -0.93 0.15 0.08
C PRO A 23 -1.20 -1.20 -0.61
N VAL A 24 -1.93 -1.14 -1.72
CA VAL A 24 -2.28 -2.33 -2.50
C VAL A 24 -1.42 -2.35 -3.75
N PHE A 25 -0.54 -3.34 -3.86
CA PHE A 25 0.28 -3.58 -5.04
C PHE A 25 -0.49 -4.44 -6.04
N LEU A 26 -0.45 -4.04 -7.32
CA LEU A 26 -1.15 -4.71 -8.40
C LEU A 26 -0.13 -5.24 -9.42
N GLU A 27 -0.07 -6.57 -9.59
CA GLU A 27 0.74 -7.19 -10.64
C GLU A 27 0.04 -7.11 -12.00
N ILE A 28 -0.07 -5.88 -12.54
CA ILE A 28 -0.82 -5.59 -13.76
C ILE A 28 -0.10 -6.01 -15.05
N ASP A 29 1.22 -6.17 -15.00
CA ASP A 29 2.06 -6.53 -16.13
C ASP A 29 3.37 -7.21 -15.68
N ASP A 30 4.16 -7.69 -16.65
CA ASP A 30 5.45 -8.35 -16.41
C ASP A 30 6.48 -7.42 -15.75
N GLU A 31 6.37 -6.11 -15.94
CA GLU A 31 7.29 -5.14 -15.34
C GLU A 31 7.01 -5.01 -13.83
N ALA A 32 5.73 -4.89 -13.45
CA ALA A 32 5.27 -4.90 -12.08
C ALA A 32 5.76 -6.17 -11.37
N LYS A 33 5.56 -7.35 -11.99
CA LYS A 33 6.02 -8.63 -11.46
C LYS A 33 7.53 -8.62 -11.18
N ARG A 34 8.33 -8.20 -12.16
CA ARG A 34 9.79 -8.12 -12.00
C ARG A 34 10.21 -7.18 -10.87
N PHE A 35 9.54 -6.05 -10.70
CA PHE A 35 9.83 -5.14 -9.59
C PHE A 35 9.46 -5.74 -8.23
N TRP A 36 8.35 -6.48 -8.16
CA TRP A 36 7.93 -7.20 -6.96
C TRP A 36 8.95 -8.28 -6.57
N GLU A 37 9.36 -9.12 -7.52
CA GLU A 37 10.37 -10.17 -7.30
C GLU A 37 11.70 -9.58 -6.79
N ASN A 38 12.19 -8.53 -7.44
CA ASN A 38 13.40 -7.81 -7.01
C ASN A 38 13.23 -7.19 -5.60
N TYR A 39 12.04 -6.67 -5.28
CA TYR A 39 11.77 -6.16 -3.94
C TYR A 39 11.84 -7.25 -2.88
N CYS A 40 11.19 -8.40 -3.12
CA CYS A 40 11.25 -9.57 -2.24
C CYS A 40 12.70 -10.05 -2.05
N GLU A 41 13.48 -10.14 -3.14
CA GLU A 41 14.89 -10.54 -3.09
C GLU A 41 15.74 -9.58 -2.24
N VAL A 42 15.57 -8.28 -2.43
CA VAL A 42 16.28 -7.26 -1.63
C VAL A 42 15.88 -7.34 -0.16
N LEU A 43 14.63 -7.67 0.17
CA LEU A 43 14.19 -7.80 1.56
C LEU A 43 14.82 -8.99 2.30
N ILE A 44 14.94 -10.14 1.63
CA ILE A 44 15.51 -11.35 2.25
C ILE A 44 17.04 -11.33 2.30
N THR A 45 17.68 -10.46 1.51
CA THR A 45 19.13 -10.30 1.50
C THR A 45 19.63 -9.81 2.86
N ASN A 46 20.62 -10.50 3.43
CA ASN A 46 21.31 -10.07 4.64
C ASN A 46 22.66 -9.40 4.28
N PRO A 47 22.75 -8.05 4.29
CA PRO A 47 23.97 -7.37 3.89
C PRO A 47 25.07 -7.50 4.96
N PRO A 48 26.36 -7.56 4.57
CA PRO A 48 27.45 -7.35 5.52
C PRO A 48 27.38 -5.93 6.11
N ILE A 49 27.96 -5.74 7.29
CA ILE A 49 27.86 -4.48 8.06
C ILE A 49 28.37 -3.29 7.25
N GLU A 50 29.44 -3.51 6.47
CA GLU A 50 30.12 -2.53 5.64
C GLU A 50 29.24 -2.05 4.49
N ALA A 51 28.30 -2.87 4.01
CA ALA A 51 27.40 -2.56 2.90
C ALA A 51 26.02 -2.03 3.36
N LYS A 52 25.84 -1.73 4.66
CA LYS A 52 24.54 -1.33 5.23
C LYS A 52 23.88 -0.17 4.50
N PHE A 53 24.63 0.87 4.15
CA PHE A 53 24.07 2.05 3.49
C PHE A 53 23.65 1.78 2.05
N GLU A 54 24.45 0.99 1.31
CA GLU A 54 24.10 0.55 -0.03
C GLU A 54 22.85 -0.32 -0.02
N TYR A 55 22.73 -1.23 0.95
CA TYR A 55 21.52 -2.02 1.15
C TYR A 55 20.29 -1.15 1.41
N ILE A 56 20.40 -0.14 2.29
CA ILE A 56 19.30 0.80 2.56
C ILE A 56 18.90 1.54 1.28
N ALA A 57 19.87 1.97 0.47
CA ALA A 57 19.62 2.63 -0.81
C ALA A 57 18.92 1.69 -1.80
N LYS A 58 19.41 0.46 -1.97
CA LYS A 58 18.80 -0.58 -2.80
C LYS A 58 17.36 -0.87 -2.37
N ARG A 59 17.12 -1.05 -1.07
CA ARG A 59 15.78 -1.27 -0.52
C ARG A 59 14.85 -0.10 -0.80
N LYS A 60 15.31 1.13 -0.62
CA LYS A 60 14.52 2.33 -0.96
C LYS A 60 14.21 2.39 -2.45
N GLN A 61 15.17 2.05 -3.31
CA GLN A 61 14.96 2.04 -4.75
C GLN A 61 13.95 0.96 -5.16
N ALA A 62 14.06 -0.25 -4.59
CA ALA A 62 13.11 -1.33 -4.84
C ALA A 62 11.68 -0.91 -4.47
N VAL A 63 11.47 -0.31 -3.29
CA VAL A 63 10.15 0.23 -2.90
C VAL A 63 9.66 1.33 -3.85
N ARG A 64 10.54 2.23 -4.30
CA ARG A 64 10.16 3.30 -5.25
C ARG A 64 9.71 2.75 -6.59
N ASN A 65 10.33 1.68 -7.07
CA ASN A 65 9.95 1.05 -8.33
C ASN A 65 8.55 0.42 -8.27
N LEU A 66 8.07 0.04 -7.08
CA LEU A 66 6.69 -0.44 -6.90
C LEU A 66 5.65 0.70 -7.00
N ALA A 67 6.05 1.95 -6.75
CA ALA A 67 5.11 3.07 -6.57
C ALA A 67 4.10 3.27 -7.73
N PRO A 68 4.48 3.11 -9.02
CA PRO A 68 3.52 3.21 -10.13
C PRO A 68 2.41 2.15 -10.10
N TYR A 69 2.66 1.02 -9.45
CA TYR A 69 1.78 -0.16 -9.37
C TYR A 69 1.08 -0.27 -8.02
N VAL A 70 1.20 0.75 -7.16
CA VAL A 70 0.60 0.76 -5.82
C VAL A 70 -0.55 1.75 -5.76
N VAL A 71 -1.72 1.27 -5.36
CA VAL A 71 -2.89 2.09 -5.05
C VAL A 71 -3.05 2.17 -3.54
N ASN A 72 -3.12 3.39 -2.99
CA ASN A 72 -3.38 3.58 -1.57
C ASN A 72 -4.88 3.67 -1.30
N VAL A 73 -5.39 2.76 -0.48
CA VAL A 73 -6.82 2.61 -0.23
C VAL A 73 -7.11 2.98 1.21
N ARG A 74 -7.95 4.00 1.38
CA ARG A 74 -8.40 4.41 2.71
C ARG A 74 -9.63 3.60 3.11
N VAL A 75 -9.45 2.71 4.08
CA VAL A 75 -10.51 1.91 4.68
C VAL A 75 -10.98 2.59 5.95
N PHE A 76 -12.29 2.75 6.09
CA PHE A 76 -12.92 3.33 7.28
C PHE A 76 -13.62 2.24 8.10
N PHE A 77 -13.59 2.39 9.44
CA PHE A 77 -14.09 1.41 10.40
C PHE A 77 -15.39 1.85 11.10
N TYR A 78 -16.07 2.89 10.62
CA TYR A 78 -17.36 3.32 11.17
C TYR A 78 -18.54 2.53 10.57
N PRO A 79 -19.69 2.43 11.28
CA PRO A 79 -20.88 1.76 10.75
C PRO A 79 -21.38 2.36 9.44
N GLY A 80 -21.61 1.54 8.42
CA GLY A 80 -22.04 1.99 7.08
C GLY A 80 -20.89 2.42 6.15
N ALA A 81 -19.63 2.31 6.59
CA ALA A 81 -18.49 2.50 5.71
C ALA A 81 -18.41 1.43 4.62
N LYS A 82 -17.92 1.84 3.45
CA LYS A 82 -17.61 0.97 2.32
C LYS A 82 -16.60 -0.10 2.73
N LYS A 83 -16.94 -1.37 2.52
CA LYS A 83 -16.08 -2.51 2.84
C LYS A 83 -15.31 -2.95 1.60
N TYR A 84 -14.05 -3.29 1.80
CA TYR A 84 -13.19 -3.84 0.76
C TYR A 84 -12.77 -5.24 1.18
N THR A 85 -12.79 -6.18 0.23
CA THR A 85 -12.05 -7.43 0.39
C THR A 85 -10.63 -7.15 -0.06
N LEU A 86 -9.73 -6.93 0.90
CA LEU A 86 -8.31 -6.75 0.62
C LEU A 86 -7.63 -8.12 0.59
N PRO A 87 -6.63 -8.33 -0.29
CA PRO A 87 -5.81 -9.53 -0.27
C PRO A 87 -4.90 -9.53 0.97
N ASP A 88 -4.25 -10.67 1.21
CA ASP A 88 -3.30 -10.82 2.29
C ASP A 88 -2.13 -9.82 2.20
N ILE A 89 -1.65 -9.41 3.38
CA ILE A 89 -0.50 -8.52 3.48
C ILE A 89 0.78 -9.35 3.28
N GLN A 90 1.49 -9.07 2.20
CA GLN A 90 2.79 -9.63 1.88
C GLN A 90 3.84 -8.52 1.91
N HIS A 91 4.87 -8.69 2.74
CA HIS A 91 5.99 -7.75 2.84
C HIS A 91 5.58 -6.27 3.07
N GLY A 92 4.43 -6.02 3.71
CA GLY A 92 3.93 -4.67 3.98
C GLY A 92 3.00 -4.08 2.92
N PHE A 93 2.66 -4.83 1.88
CA PHE A 93 1.66 -4.47 0.87
C PHE A 93 0.54 -5.51 0.84
N CYS A 94 -0.69 -5.07 0.58
CA CYS A 94 -1.73 -5.96 0.11
C CYS A 94 -1.38 -6.35 -1.33
N TYR A 95 -1.00 -7.59 -1.58
CA TYR A 95 -0.49 -8.03 -2.89
C TYR A 95 -1.60 -8.69 -3.71
N VAL A 96 -1.84 -8.20 -4.93
CA VAL A 96 -2.77 -8.79 -5.90
C VAL A 96 -1.95 -9.39 -7.04
N ALA A 97 -1.96 -10.73 -7.13
CA ALA A 97 -1.35 -11.46 -8.25
C ALA A 97 -2.13 -11.21 -9.55
N SER A 98 -1.48 -11.37 -10.70
CA SER A 98 -2.14 -11.18 -12.00
C SER A 98 -3.37 -12.08 -12.18
N ASP A 99 -3.30 -13.33 -11.70
CA ASP A 99 -4.39 -14.30 -11.79
C ASP A 99 -5.62 -13.92 -10.95
N ASP A 100 -5.42 -13.13 -9.89
CA ASP A 100 -6.48 -12.65 -8.99
C ASP A 100 -6.92 -11.21 -9.32
N LEU A 101 -6.31 -10.58 -10.33
CA LEU A 101 -6.48 -9.15 -10.58
C LEU A 101 -7.92 -8.79 -10.91
N GLU A 102 -8.59 -9.61 -11.73
CA GLU A 102 -10.00 -9.43 -12.06
C GLU A 102 -10.92 -9.57 -10.85
N TYR A 103 -10.53 -10.34 -9.82
CA TYR A 103 -11.33 -10.49 -8.61
C TYR A 103 -11.26 -9.24 -7.74
N TYR A 104 -10.07 -8.64 -7.59
CA TYR A 104 -9.84 -7.52 -6.67
C TYR A 104 -9.96 -6.13 -7.32
N TYR A 105 -9.70 -6.01 -8.63
CA TYR A 105 -9.49 -4.72 -9.30
C TYR A 105 -10.24 -4.63 -10.63
N ASP A 106 -10.78 -3.45 -10.90
CA ASP A 106 -11.33 -3.06 -12.20
C ASP A 106 -10.55 -1.85 -12.72
N THR A 107 -10.12 -1.87 -13.98
CA THR A 107 -9.26 -0.82 -14.56
C THR A 107 -9.95 0.53 -14.71
N LYS A 108 -11.29 0.57 -14.69
CA LYS A 108 -12.07 1.81 -14.79
C LYS A 108 -12.45 2.34 -13.41
N THR A 109 -12.83 1.46 -12.48
CA THR A 109 -13.38 1.86 -11.18
C THR A 109 -12.42 1.67 -10.00
N GLY A 110 -11.27 1.04 -10.22
CA GLY A 110 -10.27 0.74 -9.19
C GLY A 110 -10.58 -0.53 -8.41
N LEU A 111 -10.14 -0.59 -7.15
CA LEU A 111 -10.39 -1.75 -6.30
C LEU A 111 -11.89 -1.96 -6.05
N LYS A 112 -12.30 -3.21 -6.16
CA LYS A 112 -13.67 -3.64 -5.93
C LYS A 112 -13.98 -3.59 -4.44
N SER A 113 -15.18 -3.13 -4.15
CA SER A 113 -15.76 -3.12 -2.81
C SER A 113 -16.89 -4.14 -2.72
N ASN A 114 -17.17 -4.58 -1.50
CA ASN A 114 -18.20 -5.58 -1.21
C ASN A 114 -19.63 -5.03 -1.30
N GLU A 115 -19.83 -3.93 -2.00
CA GLU A 115 -21.15 -3.43 -2.34
C GLU A 115 -21.65 -4.29 -3.51
N GLU A 116 -22.43 -5.33 -3.20
CA GLU A 116 -23.46 -5.77 -4.13
C GLU A 116 -24.21 -4.52 -4.60
N SER A 117 -24.24 -4.31 -5.92
CA SER A 117 -24.96 -3.25 -6.62
C SER A 117 -26.10 -2.62 -5.81
N LEU A 118 -25.89 -1.41 -5.29
CA LEU A 118 -26.96 -0.54 -4.79
C LEU A 118 -27.73 0.17 -5.93
N PHE A 119 -27.74 -0.44 -7.12
CA PHE A 119 -28.68 -0.10 -8.18
C PHE A 119 -29.73 -1.21 -8.26
N LEU A 120 -30.73 -1.12 -7.39
CA LEU A 120 -32.08 -1.67 -7.55
C LEU A 120 -33.05 -0.51 -7.75
#